data_AF-A0A3D1XTA8-F1
#
_entry.id   AF-A0A3D1XTA8-F1
#
_cell.length_a   1.000
_cell.length_b   1.000
_cell.length_c   1.000
_cell.angle_alpha   90.00
_cell.angle_beta   90.00
_cell.angle_gamma   90.00
#
_symmetry.space_group_name_H-M   'P 1'
#
loop_
_entity.id
_entity.type
_entity.pdbx_description
1 polymer ?
#
loop_
_entity_poly.entity_id
_entity_poly.type
_entity_poly.pdbx_seq_one_letter_code
_entity_poly.pdbx_strand_id
1 'polypeptide(L)'
;MSEPLLKEVDGVISVHDRLILSSQPFVNAHWAQNIWKNPVTLSVNSINDAAKKLKSIQRNWCLYSFALHRRAQLIQEKLNSSKPQPILFSTPLPSQGTGSWCLLDENTLLAS
;
A
#
# COMPACT_ATOMS: atom_id res chain seq x y z
N MET A 1 12.79 1.80 14.01
CA MET A 1 11.82 0.83 14.57
C MET A 1 11.51 -0.35 13.60
N SER A 2 12.31 -0.59 12.56
CA SER A 2 12.14 -1.71 11.61
C SER A 2 13.12 -2.88 11.84
N GLU A 3 14.02 -2.76 12.82
CA GLU A 3 15.08 -3.74 13.11
C GLU A 3 14.63 -5.20 13.29
N PRO A 4 13.54 -5.54 14.01
CA PRO A 4 13.15 -6.93 14.13
C PRO A 4 12.63 -7.52 12.82
N LEU A 5 11.94 -6.74 11.99
CA LEU A 5 11.45 -7.19 10.69
C LEU A 5 12.59 -7.39 9.69
N LEU A 6 13.63 -6.55 9.72
CA LEU A 6 14.83 -6.71 8.89
C LEU A 6 15.59 -8.02 9.17
N LYS A 7 15.44 -8.61 10.36
CA LYS A 7 16.03 -9.92 10.69
C LYS A 7 15.25 -11.11 10.13
N GLU A 8 13.97 -10.91 9.80
CA GLU A 8 13.10 -11.96 9.26
C GLU A 8 13.04 -11.95 7.73
N VAL A 9 13.42 -10.82 7.11
CA VAL A 9 13.30 -10.60 5.66
C VAL A 9 14.68 -10.57 5.02
N ASP A 10 14.96 -11.60 4.21
CA ASP A 10 16.16 -11.65 3.38
C ASP A 10 16.00 -10.87 2.08
N GLY A 11 17.11 -10.60 1.39
CA GLY A 11 17.11 -10.05 0.03
C GLY A 11 16.47 -8.66 -0.09
N VAL A 12 16.58 -7.84 0.96
CA VAL A 12 16.07 -6.46 1.02
C VAL A 12 16.64 -5.63 -0.13
N ILE A 13 15.75 -5.10 -0.97
CA ILE A 13 16.07 -4.22 -2.09
C ILE A 13 16.05 -2.76 -1.64
N SER A 14 15.03 -2.38 -0.85
CA SER A 14 14.87 -1.02 -0.37
C SER A 14 14.06 -0.96 0.93
N VAL A 15 14.27 0.12 1.67
CA VAL A 15 13.55 0.42 2.92
C VAL A 15 12.95 1.82 2.80
N HIS A 16 11.63 1.89 2.94
CA HIS A 16 10.82 3.10 2.85
C HIS A 16 10.11 3.30 4.20
N ASP A 17 10.81 3.88 5.17
CA ASP A 17 10.39 3.98 6.57
C ASP A 17 10.13 2.59 7.20
N ARG A 18 8.86 2.17 7.32
CA ARG A 18 8.46 0.87 7.86
C ARG A 18 8.08 -0.15 6.78
N LEU A 19 8.11 0.25 5.51
CA LEU A 19 7.90 -0.64 4.37
C LEU A 19 9.26 -1.16 3.89
N ILE A 20 9.43 -2.47 3.91
CA ILE A 20 10.65 -3.14 3.43
C ILE A 20 10.28 -3.90 2.16
N LEU A 21 11.01 -3.65 1.08
CA LEU A 21 10.84 -4.40 -0.18
C LEU A 21 11.94 -5.45 -0.29
N SER A 22 11.56 -6.67 -0.65
CA SER A 22 12.47 -7.79 -0.84
C SER A 22 12.35 -8.36 -2.25
N SER A 23 13.46 -8.89 -2.75
CA SER A 23 13.54 -9.66 -4.00
C SER A 23 13.06 -11.11 -3.83
N GLN A 24 12.92 -11.58 -2.60
CA GLN A 24 12.52 -12.94 -2.29
C GLN A 24 10.99 -13.09 -2.27
N PRO A 25 10.48 -14.33 -2.44
CA PRO A 25 9.06 -14.62 -2.22
C PRO A 25 8.59 -14.13 -0.84
N PHE A 26 7.30 -13.81 -0.72
CA PHE A 26 6.76 -13.34 0.54
C PHE A 26 6.95 -14.40 1.65
N VAL A 27 7.43 -13.95 2.80
CA VAL A 27 7.50 -14.76 4.03
C VAL A 27 6.42 -14.30 4.98
N ASN A 28 5.95 -15.20 5.85
CA ASN A 28 4.98 -14.83 6.89
C ASN A 28 5.70 -14.18 8.08
N ALA A 29 6.20 -12.96 7.88
CA ALA A 29 6.95 -12.22 8.88
C ALA A 29 6.06 -11.85 10.08
N HIS A 30 6.47 -12.23 11.28
CA HIS A 30 5.69 -12.04 12.50
C HIS A 30 5.70 -10.58 12.97
N TRP A 31 6.76 -9.83 12.64
CA TRP A 31 6.85 -8.41 12.96
C TRP A 31 6.23 -7.49 11.90
N ALA A 32 5.69 -8.04 10.81
CA ALA A 32 5.01 -7.25 9.78
C ALA A 32 3.55 -6.97 10.19
N GLN A 33 3.17 -5.68 10.19
CA GLN A 33 1.76 -5.29 10.35
C GLN A 33 0.91 -5.65 9.13
N ASN A 34 1.54 -5.67 7.96
CA ASN A 34 0.92 -5.98 6.68
C ASN A 34 2.00 -6.57 5.76
N ILE A 35 1.65 -7.60 5.01
CA ILE A 35 2.53 -8.27 4.05
C ILE A 35 1.91 -8.10 2.67
N TRP A 36 2.58 -7.31 1.82
CA TRP A 36 2.14 -7.06 0.45
C TRP A 36 2.61 -8.22 -0.42
N LYS A 37 1.68 -8.85 -1.14
CA LYS A 37 1.93 -10.05 -1.94
C LYS A 37 1.87 -9.69 -3.41
N ASN A 38 2.92 -10.03 -4.16
CA ASN A 38 3.05 -9.72 -5.59
C ASN A 38 2.89 -8.20 -5.88
N PRO A 39 3.65 -7.32 -5.19
CA PRO A 39 3.53 -5.89 -5.42
C PRO A 39 3.94 -5.54 -6.86
N VAL A 40 3.16 -4.66 -7.49
CA VAL A 40 3.41 -4.14 -8.84
C VAL A 40 3.81 -2.67 -8.77
N THR A 41 4.80 -2.32 -9.59
CA THR A 41 5.24 -0.93 -9.75
C THR A 41 4.58 -0.34 -10.99
N LEU A 42 3.99 0.84 -10.84
CA LEU A 42 3.24 1.54 -11.88
C LEU A 42 3.83 2.93 -12.07
N SER A 43 4.20 3.28 -13.30
CA SER A 43 4.51 4.66 -13.65
C SER A 43 3.23 5.49 -13.67
N VAL A 44 3.23 6.69 -13.10
CA VAL A 44 2.08 7.58 -12.99
C VAL A 44 2.47 9.01 -13.38
N ASN A 45 1.71 9.61 -14.29
CA ASN A 45 2.02 10.96 -14.79
C ASN A 45 1.24 12.06 -14.07
N SER A 46 0.10 11.72 -13.44
CA SER A 46 -0.75 12.67 -12.73
C SER A 46 -1.54 11.99 -11.62
N ILE A 47 -2.14 12.80 -10.74
CA ILE A 47 -3.05 12.33 -9.67
C ILE A 47 -4.22 11.54 -10.26
N ASN A 48 -4.81 12.02 -11.36
CA ASN A 48 -5.94 11.36 -12.01
C ASN A 48 -5.52 10.05 -12.70
N ASP A 49 -4.32 10.02 -13.29
CA ASP A 49 -3.77 8.80 -13.90
C ASP A 49 -3.50 7.72 -12.84
N ALA A 50 -2.88 8.08 -11.72
CA ALA A 50 -2.67 7.18 -10.60
C ALA A 50 -4.00 6.60 -10.07
N ALA A 51 -5.00 7.45 -9.84
CA ALA A 51 -6.31 7.01 -9.37
C ALA A 51 -7.02 6.08 -10.38
N LYS A 52 -6.88 6.34 -11.69
CA LYS A 52 -7.44 5.45 -12.74
C LYS A 52 -6.78 4.08 -12.74
N LYS A 53 -5.44 4.03 -12.68
CA LYS A 53 -4.67 2.77 -12.67
C LYS A 53 -4.97 1.90 -11.44
N LEU A 54 -5.07 2.52 -10.27
CA LEU A 54 -5.48 1.80 -9.05
C LEU A 54 -6.92 1.27 -9.17
N LYS A 55 -7.86 2.09 -9.65
CA LYS A 55 -9.27 1.67 -9.86
C LYS A 55 -9.42 0.56 -10.89
N SER A 56 -8.55 0.46 -11.89
CA SER A 56 -8.58 -0.64 -12.85
C SER A 56 -8.13 -1.98 -12.27
N ILE A 57 -7.37 -1.97 -11.17
CA ILE A 57 -6.94 -3.19 -10.47
C ILE A 57 -8.02 -3.63 -9.48
N GLN A 58 -8.44 -2.73 -8.58
CA GLN A 58 -9.51 -3.00 -7.62
C GLN A 58 -10.14 -1.71 -7.08
N ARG A 59 -11.26 -1.86 -6.36
CA ARG A 59 -12.01 -0.74 -5.79
C ARG A 59 -11.45 -0.25 -4.45
N ASN A 60 -10.98 -1.17 -3.60
CA ASN A 60 -10.64 -0.87 -2.22
C ASN A 60 -9.13 -0.71 -2.05
N TRP A 61 -8.72 0.46 -1.57
CA TRP A 61 -7.31 0.83 -1.44
C TRP A 61 -7.00 1.54 -0.12
N CYS A 62 -6.02 1.01 0.60
CA CYS A 62 -5.41 1.61 1.77
C CYS A 62 -4.10 2.30 1.38
N LEU A 63 -3.99 3.59 1.68
CA LEU A 63 -2.76 4.35 1.47
C LEU A 63 -1.76 4.10 2.62
N TYR A 64 -0.56 3.65 2.27
CA TYR A 64 0.64 3.77 3.12
C TYR A 64 1.44 5.01 2.71
N SER A 65 1.28 6.09 3.47
CA SER A 65 1.90 7.39 3.18
C SER A 65 3.19 7.58 3.98
N PHE A 66 4.33 7.22 3.39
CA PHE A 66 5.65 7.49 3.99
C PHE A 66 6.35 8.71 3.36
N ALA A 67 5.96 9.09 2.15
CA ALA A 67 6.48 10.24 1.42
C ALA A 67 5.38 10.90 0.56
N LEU A 68 5.66 12.10 0.05
CA LEU A 68 4.78 12.84 -0.87
C LEU A 68 3.33 12.96 -0.35
N HIS A 69 3.18 13.18 0.96
CA HIS A 69 1.91 13.04 1.68
C HIS A 69 0.77 13.80 1.02
N ARG A 70 1.01 15.03 0.55
CA ARG A 70 -0.02 15.84 -0.10
C ARG A 70 -0.50 15.22 -1.41
N ARG A 71 0.41 14.73 -2.25
CA ARG A 71 0.08 14.10 -3.54
C ARG A 71 -0.62 12.76 -3.30
N ALA A 72 -0.12 11.96 -2.35
CA ALA A 72 -0.74 10.70 -1.97
C ALA A 72 -2.18 10.91 -1.45
N GLN A 73 -2.39 11.92 -0.62
CA GLN A 73 -3.73 12.28 -0.12
C GLN A 73 -4.68 12.69 -1.26
N LEU A 74 -4.22 13.49 -2.23
CA LEU A 74 -5.04 13.89 -3.38
C LEU A 74 -5.46 12.68 -4.23
N ILE A 75 -4.58 11.68 -4.40
CA ILE A 75 -4.93 10.43 -5.06
C ILE A 75 -5.95 9.66 -4.19
N GLN A 76 -5.72 9.55 -2.88
CA GLN A 76 -6.63 8.87 -1.96
C GLN A 76 -8.03 9.49 -1.96
N GLU A 77 -8.15 10.82 -2.02
CA GLU A 77 -9.42 11.54 -2.15
C GLU A 77 -10.16 11.17 -3.45
N LYS A 78 -9.43 10.86 -4.53
CA LYS A 78 -10.03 10.37 -5.79
C LYS A 78 -10.44 8.90 -5.72
N LEU A 79 -9.78 8.09 -4.89
CA LEU A 79 -10.10 6.65 -4.69
C LEU A 79 -11.29 6.46 -3.76
N ASN A 80 -11.27 7.12 -2.59
CA ASN A 80 -12.28 6.98 -1.55
C ASN A 80 -13.48 7.90 -1.84
N SER A 81 -14.34 7.48 -2.77
CA SER A 81 -15.56 8.23 -3.08
C SER A 81 -16.61 8.17 -1.95
N SER A 82 -16.51 7.23 -1.00
CA SER A 82 -17.47 7.11 0.12
C SER A 82 -16.80 7.37 1.47
N LYS A 83 -17.51 8.08 2.35
CA LYS A 83 -17.11 8.24 3.76
C LYS A 83 -17.05 6.86 4.44
N PRO A 84 -16.00 6.58 5.24
CA PRO A 84 -15.94 5.34 6.00
C PRO A 84 -17.12 5.28 6.98
N GLN A 85 -17.81 4.14 7.00
CA GLN A 85 -18.84 3.86 7.99
C GLN A 85 -18.18 3.45 9.32
N PRO A 86 -18.77 3.80 10.48
CA PRO A 86 -18.28 3.32 11.77
C PRO A 86 -18.30 1.79 11.80
N ILE A 87 -17.17 1.18 12.18
CA ILE A 87 -17.10 -0.26 12.41
C ILE A 87 -17.51 -0.51 13.86
N LEU A 88 -18.59 -1.26 14.05
CA LEU A 88 -19.00 -1.70 15.38
C LEU A 88 -18.21 -2.94 15.78
N PHE A 89 -18.03 -3.13 17.08
CA PHE A 89 -17.49 -4.38 17.59
C PHE A 89 -18.37 -5.55 17.13
N SER A 90 -17.75 -6.68 16.79
CA SER A 90 -18.38 -7.85 16.15
C SER A 90 -18.81 -7.69 14.68
N THR A 91 -18.42 -6.59 14.00
CA THR A 91 -18.61 -6.51 12.54
C THR A 91 -17.75 -7.57 11.84
N PRO A 92 -18.31 -8.41 10.96
CA PRO A 92 -17.52 -9.40 10.24
C PRO A 92 -16.50 -8.71 9.34
N LEU A 93 -15.38 -9.39 9.10
CA LEU A 93 -14.39 -8.93 8.13
C LEU A 93 -15.06 -8.76 6.76
N PRO A 94 -14.73 -7.70 6.01
CA PRO A 94 -15.26 -7.52 4.68
C PRO A 94 -14.87 -8.70 3.80
N SER A 95 -15.83 -9.18 3.00
CA SER A 95 -15.63 -10.31 2.09
C SER A 95 -14.71 -9.98 0.91
N GLN A 96 -14.48 -8.70 0.65
CA GLN A 96 -13.57 -8.21 -0.37
C GLN A 96 -12.26 -7.76 0.28
N GLY A 97 -11.14 -8.22 -0.27
CA GLY A 97 -9.82 -7.77 0.15
C GLY A 97 -9.64 -6.27 -0.05
N THR A 98 -8.68 -5.71 0.69
CA THR A 98 -8.28 -4.30 0.55
C THR A 98 -6.83 -4.26 0.09
N GLY A 99 -6.60 -3.70 -1.09
CA GLY A 99 -5.26 -3.45 -1.59
C GLY A 99 -4.54 -2.40 -0.78
N SER A 100 -3.22 -2.43 -0.83
CA SER A 100 -2.38 -1.40 -0.21
C SER A 100 -1.50 -0.74 -1.28
N TRP A 101 -1.31 0.57 -1.17
CA TRP A 101 -0.53 1.32 -2.15
C TRP A 101 0.26 2.46 -1.52
N CYS A 102 1.35 2.86 -2.16
CA CYS A 102 2.17 4.00 -1.77
C CYS A 102 2.83 4.67 -2.99
N LEU A 103 3.34 5.89 -2.81
CA LEU A 103 4.22 6.53 -3.79
C LEU A 103 5.66 6.31 -3.38
N LEU A 104 6.45 5.70 -4.27
CA LEU A 104 7.90 5.56 -4.10
C LEU A 104 8.63 6.86 -4.44
N ASP A 105 8.14 7.54 -5.48
CA ASP A 105 8.57 8.87 -5.90
C ASP A 105 7.40 9.62 -6.56
N GLU A 106 7.66 10.76 -7.19
CA GLU A 106 6.63 11.62 -7.80
C GLU A 106 5.81 10.92 -8.90
N ASN A 107 6.45 10.00 -9.63
CA ASN A 107 5.93 9.35 -10.82
C ASN A 107 5.93 7.81 -10.73
N THR A 108 6.28 7.24 -9.57
CA THR A 108 6.33 5.80 -9.34
C THR A 108 5.44 5.43 -8.17
N LEU A 109 4.45 4.60 -8.46
CA LEU A 109 3.48 4.08 -7.51
C LEU A 109 3.73 2.58 -7.30
N LEU A 110 3.65 2.13 -6.05
CA LEU A 110 3.66 0.71 -5.71
C LEU A 110 2.27 0.30 -5.22
N ALA A 111 1.76 -0.83 -5.69
CA ALA A 111 0.45 -1.35 -5.32
C ALA A 111 0.49 -2.88 -5.12
N SER A 112 -0.27 -3.38 -4.15
CA SER A 112 -0.45 -4.80 -3.88
C SER A 112 -1.89 -5.12 -3.48
#